data_AF-R0KGT1-F1
#
_entry.id   AF-R0KGT1-F1
#
_cell.length_a   1.000
_cell.length_b   1.000
_cell.length_c   1.000
_cell.angle_alpha   90.00
_cell.angle_beta   90.00
_cell.angle_gamma   90.00
#
_symmetry.space_group_name_H-M   'P 1'
#
loop_
_entity.id
_entity.type
_entity.pdbx_description
1 polymer ?
#
loop_
_entity_poly.entity_id
_entity_poly.type
_entity_poly.pdbx_seq_one_letter_code
_entity_poly.pdbx_strand_id
1 'polypeptide(L)'
;MNGLNNVSMSQGLESRSSTEDIQDAPNTSIDQDMDECIDLMSKLDLAIEADGPPVHLESGLRLIHSLRSRMAVSRQSRHSKPVPTRYGRPWRPPAMRLEEADRATVDLLFWLGVTFDTLSAAMHKRSLVVSDEDSDIVLNETMQMNGPGCPETTPAFKTESDGLWDGYLFARQQQQVEQAPIRWPCSFEQAATTLCEAAPVKVLLFRRVCRIQTLLTRSARGTKVEEAVRAALDVCNHWDTLYAPFVRDCIQYHDRLPPRVQSWYVCVAGHWYLATLLLADLMEVVDESEMGLQHATEQRNLSAFIAKFRENNCRALSDLAGCACPRQDASLQQSHAFHFAMNEGPLLTDPWTAVLIRAFAKAGVLLLESEALLPCDVDQEDAFRRADDCIKALWFLGRKSDMALAAARILGDALKQRRKSAQDRVNDMSFFLESQLWHDLDGAFAVDCEL
;
A
#
# COMPACT_ATOMS: atom_id res chain seq x y z
N MET A 1 -76.21 0.82 -40.03
CA MET A 1 -75.04 1.48 -40.64
C MET A 1 -73.82 0.90 -39.94
N ASN A 2 -73.40 -0.34 -40.22
CA ASN A 2 -72.83 -0.92 -41.47
C ASN A 2 -71.31 -0.61 -41.54
N GLY A 3 -70.38 -1.57 -41.55
CA GLY A 3 -70.43 -3.04 -41.33
C GLY A 3 -69.36 -3.49 -40.30
N LEU A 4 -69.21 -4.74 -39.87
CA LEU A 4 -69.34 -6.06 -40.56
C LEU A 4 -68.40 -6.17 -41.77
N ASN A 5 -67.55 -7.20 -41.97
CA ASN A 5 -67.19 -8.45 -41.24
C ASN A 5 -65.78 -8.88 -41.78
N ASN A 6 -65.04 -9.96 -41.43
CA ASN A 6 -65.15 -11.24 -40.68
C ASN A 6 -63.67 -11.70 -40.42
N VAL A 7 -63.24 -12.73 -39.65
CA VAL A 7 -63.73 -13.54 -38.50
C VAL A 7 -62.57 -14.49 -38.05
N SER A 8 -62.74 -15.28 -36.98
CA SER A 8 -61.86 -16.37 -36.48
C SER A 8 -60.55 -15.97 -35.76
N MET A 9 -60.01 -16.77 -34.81
CA MET A 9 -60.46 -18.09 -34.32
C MET A 9 -60.36 -18.25 -32.79
N SER A 10 -60.95 -19.32 -32.27
CA SER A 10 -61.20 -19.66 -30.87
C SER A 10 -60.00 -20.19 -30.07
N GLN A 11 -60.01 -19.93 -28.74
CA GLN A 11 -59.41 -20.74 -27.66
C GLN A 11 -57.86 -20.88 -27.68
N GLY A 12 -57.18 -21.21 -26.58
CA GLY A 12 -57.63 -21.37 -25.19
C GLY A 12 -56.79 -22.41 -24.43
N LEU A 13 -55.89 -21.94 -23.56
CA LEU A 13 -54.93 -22.72 -22.74
C LEU A 13 -54.08 -23.76 -23.48
N GLU A 14 -52.76 -23.54 -23.53
CA GLU A 14 -51.82 -24.65 -23.34
C GLU A 14 -50.55 -24.18 -22.63
N SER A 15 -49.88 -25.10 -21.91
CA SER A 15 -48.73 -24.81 -21.07
C SER A 15 -47.44 -24.76 -21.89
N ARG A 16 -46.61 -23.74 -21.66
CA ARG A 16 -45.17 -23.81 -21.92
C ARG A 16 -44.36 -23.21 -20.79
N SER A 17 -43.50 -24.04 -20.22
CA SER A 17 -42.31 -23.58 -19.52
C SER A 17 -41.41 -22.84 -20.52
N SER A 18 -41.02 -21.62 -20.19
CA SER A 18 -39.93 -20.90 -20.83
C SER A 18 -38.85 -20.67 -19.78
N THR A 19 -37.75 -21.40 -19.89
CA THR A 19 -36.49 -21.05 -19.23
C THR A 19 -36.08 -19.67 -19.73
N GLU A 20 -35.98 -18.69 -18.82
CA GLU A 20 -35.35 -17.41 -19.16
C GLU A 20 -33.84 -17.62 -19.19
N ASP A 21 -33.20 -17.24 -20.30
CA ASP A 21 -31.75 -17.37 -20.48
C ASP A 21 -31.01 -16.46 -19.50
N ILE A 22 -30.31 -17.06 -18.53
CA ILE A 22 -29.33 -16.34 -17.71
C ILE A 22 -28.14 -16.03 -18.62
N GLN A 23 -28.00 -14.76 -18.97
CA GLN A 23 -27.01 -14.30 -19.94
C GLN A 23 -25.64 -14.15 -19.26
N ASP A 24 -24.85 -15.22 -19.24
CA ASP A 24 -23.49 -15.24 -18.69
C ASP A 24 -22.52 -14.33 -19.46
N ALA A 25 -22.38 -13.09 -18.99
CA ALA A 25 -21.25 -12.19 -19.26
C ALA A 25 -21.11 -11.22 -18.07
N PRO A 26 -19.92 -11.15 -17.45
CA PRO A 26 -18.96 -10.14 -17.93
C PRO A 26 -17.48 -10.58 -17.95
N ASN A 27 -17.17 -11.87 -17.83
CA ASN A 27 -15.77 -12.32 -17.74
C ASN A 27 -14.96 -12.13 -19.04
N THR A 28 -15.61 -12.22 -20.21
CA THR A 28 -14.95 -12.29 -21.52
C THR A 28 -14.18 -11.05 -21.97
N SER A 29 -14.41 -9.87 -21.37
CA SER A 29 -13.60 -8.68 -21.67
C SER A 29 -12.28 -8.69 -20.90
N ILE A 30 -12.30 -9.05 -19.61
CA ILE A 30 -11.10 -9.09 -18.77
C ILE A 30 -10.12 -10.15 -19.30
N ASP A 31 -10.63 -11.32 -19.71
CA ASP A 31 -9.80 -12.36 -20.33
C ASP A 31 -9.14 -11.89 -21.65
N GLN A 32 -9.78 -10.98 -22.42
CA GLN A 32 -9.21 -10.40 -23.64
C GLN A 32 -8.16 -9.32 -23.33
N ASP A 33 -8.47 -8.38 -22.44
CA ASP A 33 -7.54 -7.33 -22.01
C ASP A 33 -6.27 -7.91 -21.35
N MET A 34 -6.42 -9.05 -20.65
CA MET A 34 -5.31 -9.80 -20.08
C MET A 34 -4.40 -10.44 -21.13
N ASP A 35 -4.90 -10.86 -22.29
CA ASP A 35 -4.07 -11.42 -23.36
C ASP A 35 -3.29 -10.35 -24.14
N GLU A 36 -3.83 -9.12 -24.28
CA GLU A 36 -3.13 -8.00 -24.93
C GLU A 36 -1.95 -7.43 -24.12
N CYS A 37 -1.92 -7.64 -22.80
CA CYS A 37 -0.85 -7.13 -21.94
C CYS A 37 0.52 -7.78 -22.21
N ILE A 38 1.53 -6.93 -22.43
CA ILE A 38 2.90 -7.34 -22.81
C ILE A 38 3.74 -7.78 -21.60
N ASP A 39 3.59 -7.13 -20.45
CA ASP A 39 4.36 -7.39 -19.23
C ASP A 39 3.49 -7.94 -18.07
N LEU A 40 4.15 -8.47 -17.03
CA LEU A 40 3.50 -9.12 -15.90
C LEU A 40 2.86 -8.13 -14.91
N MET A 41 3.40 -6.91 -14.78
CA MET A 41 2.82 -5.88 -13.92
C MET A 41 1.50 -5.37 -14.51
N SER A 42 1.44 -5.12 -15.82
CA SER A 42 0.21 -4.69 -16.51
C SER A 42 -0.93 -5.72 -16.36
N LYS A 43 -0.64 -7.03 -16.50
CA LYS A 43 -1.64 -8.09 -16.25
C LYS A 43 -2.18 -8.08 -14.81
N LEU A 44 -1.34 -7.73 -13.84
CA LEU A 44 -1.73 -7.64 -12.43
C LEU A 44 -2.47 -6.34 -12.10
N ASP A 45 -2.04 -5.21 -12.66
CA ASP A 45 -2.73 -3.94 -12.49
C ASP A 45 -4.16 -4.05 -13.06
N LEU A 46 -4.39 -4.65 -14.23
CA LEU A 46 -5.76 -4.95 -14.72
C LEU A 46 -6.57 -5.78 -13.71
N ALA A 47 -6.00 -6.88 -13.20
CA ALA A 47 -6.66 -7.77 -12.24
C ALA A 47 -6.89 -7.13 -10.85
N ILE A 48 -6.23 -6.01 -10.54
CA ILE A 48 -6.31 -5.28 -9.27
C ILE A 48 -7.10 -3.97 -9.41
N GLU A 49 -7.24 -3.41 -10.61
CA GLU A 49 -7.99 -2.16 -10.86
C GLU A 49 -9.44 -2.38 -11.33
N ALA A 50 -9.92 -3.63 -11.40
CA ALA A 50 -11.27 -4.00 -11.84
C ALA A 50 -12.42 -3.28 -11.09
N ASP A 51 -12.24 -2.99 -9.79
CA ASP A 51 -13.21 -2.22 -8.97
C ASP A 51 -13.21 -0.71 -9.27
N GLY A 52 -12.23 -0.22 -10.03
CA GLY A 52 -12.08 1.19 -10.41
C GLY A 52 -11.63 2.13 -9.28
N PRO A 53 -11.68 3.46 -9.51
CA PRO A 53 -11.34 4.45 -8.49
C PRO A 53 -12.43 4.57 -7.41
N PRO A 54 -12.11 4.73 -6.12
CA PRO A 54 -13.09 4.67 -5.03
C PRO A 54 -13.89 5.98 -4.86
N VAL A 55 -14.76 6.29 -5.84
CA VAL A 55 -15.59 7.52 -5.90
C VAL A 55 -16.39 7.76 -4.61
N HIS A 56 -16.88 6.70 -3.96
CA HIS A 56 -17.62 6.80 -2.70
C HIS A 56 -16.76 7.29 -1.52
N LEU A 57 -15.49 6.88 -1.45
CA LEU A 57 -14.55 7.36 -0.43
C LEU A 57 -14.29 8.85 -0.61
N GLU A 58 -13.99 9.29 -1.83
CA GLU A 58 -13.76 10.72 -2.12
C GLU A 58 -15.00 11.56 -1.78
N SER A 59 -16.18 11.06 -2.14
CA SER A 59 -17.45 11.73 -1.88
C SER A 59 -17.74 11.86 -0.38
N GLY A 60 -17.48 10.80 0.38
CA GLY A 60 -17.54 10.80 1.84
C GLY A 60 -16.57 11.81 2.47
N LEU A 61 -15.31 11.82 2.02
CA LEU A 61 -14.31 12.75 2.54
C LEU A 61 -14.65 14.22 2.24
N ARG A 62 -15.15 14.54 1.04
CA ARG A 62 -15.64 15.90 0.69
C ARG A 62 -16.77 16.35 1.64
N LEU A 63 -17.70 15.45 1.98
CA LEU A 63 -18.80 15.73 2.91
C LEU A 63 -18.29 15.92 4.35
N ILE A 64 -17.36 15.07 4.81
CA ILE A 64 -16.75 15.18 6.15
C ILE A 64 -15.93 16.48 6.27
N HIS A 65 -15.17 16.84 5.25
CA HIS A 65 -14.41 18.10 5.22
C HIS A 65 -15.36 19.32 5.28
N SER A 66 -16.45 19.31 4.52
CA SER A 66 -17.49 20.35 4.59
C SER A 66 -18.14 20.45 5.98
N LEU A 67 -18.39 19.32 6.64
CA LEU A 67 -18.91 19.28 8.01
C LEU A 67 -17.90 19.87 9.01
N ARG A 68 -16.64 19.44 8.97
CA ARG A 68 -15.53 19.93 9.81
C ARG A 68 -15.39 21.46 9.70
N SER A 69 -15.35 21.98 8.47
CA SER A 69 -15.28 23.42 8.18
C SER A 69 -16.47 24.19 8.76
N ARG A 70 -17.71 23.70 8.56
CA ARG A 70 -18.93 24.31 9.14
C ARG A 70 -18.91 24.33 10.67
N MET A 71 -18.37 23.30 11.31
CA MET A 71 -18.22 23.25 12.78
C MET A 71 -17.19 24.28 13.27
N ALA A 72 -16.05 24.42 12.59
CA ALA A 72 -15.03 25.43 12.90
C ALA A 72 -15.57 26.88 12.78
N VAL A 73 -16.29 27.19 11.70
CA VAL A 73 -16.95 28.51 11.52
C VAL A 73 -18.00 28.76 12.61
N SER A 74 -18.77 27.74 13.01
CA SER A 74 -19.71 27.85 14.13
C SER A 74 -19.01 28.16 15.47
N ARG A 75 -17.79 27.63 15.69
CA ARG A 75 -16.98 27.96 16.87
C ARG A 75 -16.56 29.43 16.87
N GLN A 76 -16.01 29.94 15.77
CA GLN A 76 -15.61 31.36 15.64
C GLN A 76 -16.79 32.33 15.84
N SER A 77 -17.96 32.00 15.28
CA SER A 77 -19.19 32.77 15.49
C SER A 77 -19.64 32.81 16.96
N ARG A 78 -19.40 31.74 17.75
CA ARG A 78 -19.72 31.68 19.19
C ARG A 78 -18.77 32.50 20.07
N HIS A 79 -17.50 32.66 19.69
CA HIS A 79 -16.52 33.49 20.43
C HIS A 79 -16.57 34.98 20.06
N SER A 80 -17.28 35.34 19.00
CA SER A 80 -17.54 36.73 18.62
C SER A 80 -18.35 37.44 19.73
N LYS A 81 -17.80 38.50 20.34
CA LYS A 81 -18.45 39.22 21.46
C LYS A 81 -19.85 39.71 21.06
N PRO A 82 -20.90 39.51 21.89
CA PRO A 82 -22.23 39.99 21.56
C PRO A 82 -22.25 41.52 21.53
N VAL A 83 -22.57 42.09 20.36
CA VAL A 83 -22.92 43.51 20.24
C VAL A 83 -24.16 43.77 21.12
N PRO A 84 -24.14 44.77 22.03
CA PRO A 84 -25.23 44.99 22.96
C PRO A 84 -26.45 45.63 22.26
N THR A 85 -27.28 44.81 21.63
CA THR A 85 -28.59 45.22 21.11
C THR A 85 -29.48 45.67 22.26
N ARG A 86 -29.65 46.98 22.43
CA ARG A 86 -30.67 47.54 23.34
C ARG A 86 -32.05 47.10 22.87
N TYR A 87 -32.80 46.46 23.76
CA TYR A 87 -34.16 45.94 23.59
C TYR A 87 -34.28 44.75 22.61
N GLY A 88 -34.56 43.58 23.19
CA GLY A 88 -34.83 42.33 22.47
C GLY A 88 -34.30 41.13 23.25
N ARG A 89 -35.18 40.16 23.57
CA ARG A 89 -34.70 38.85 24.06
C ARG A 89 -33.99 38.16 22.89
N PRO A 90 -32.74 37.68 23.05
CA PRO A 90 -32.08 36.91 21.99
C PRO A 90 -32.73 35.53 21.88
N TRP A 91 -33.74 35.40 21.02
CA TRP A 91 -34.25 34.10 20.57
C TRP A 91 -33.18 33.43 19.74
N ARG A 92 -32.22 32.78 20.40
CA ARG A 92 -31.38 31.78 19.75
C ARG A 92 -32.28 30.57 19.48
N PRO A 93 -32.39 30.08 18.22
CA PRO A 93 -32.89 28.74 17.99
C PRO A 93 -32.06 27.73 18.81
N PRO A 94 -32.57 26.50 19.04
CA PRO A 94 -31.76 25.39 19.52
C PRO A 94 -30.78 24.95 18.43
N ALA A 95 -29.81 25.82 18.12
CA ALA A 95 -28.71 25.53 17.23
C ALA A 95 -27.94 24.36 17.83
N MET A 96 -27.97 23.23 17.11
CA MET A 96 -27.42 21.93 17.47
C MET A 96 -26.19 22.08 18.38
N ARG A 97 -26.35 21.68 19.65
CA ARG A 97 -25.26 21.67 20.63
C ARG A 97 -24.36 20.47 20.33
N LEU A 98 -23.68 20.52 19.20
CA LEU A 98 -22.61 19.59 18.85
C LEU A 98 -21.58 19.66 19.98
N GLU A 99 -21.41 18.54 20.67
CA GLU A 99 -20.62 18.44 21.89
C GLU A 99 -19.12 18.44 21.54
N GLU A 100 -18.26 18.23 22.54
CA GLU A 100 -16.83 17.99 22.25
C GLU A 100 -16.63 16.60 21.64
N ALA A 101 -17.45 15.62 22.05
CA ALA A 101 -17.46 14.27 21.48
C ALA A 101 -17.81 14.24 19.99
N ASP A 102 -18.81 15.02 19.55
CA ASP A 102 -19.17 15.12 18.13
C ASP A 102 -18.02 15.66 17.28
N ARG A 103 -17.26 16.63 17.81
CA ARG A 103 -16.10 17.21 17.13
C ARG A 103 -14.93 16.23 17.06
N ALA A 104 -14.58 15.60 18.19
CA ALA A 104 -13.57 14.55 18.22
C ALA A 104 -13.90 13.38 17.26
N THR A 105 -15.18 13.02 17.13
CA THR A 105 -15.66 12.01 16.17
C THR A 105 -15.50 12.49 14.72
N VAL A 106 -15.86 13.74 14.40
CA VAL A 106 -15.70 14.30 13.04
C VAL A 106 -14.23 14.46 12.65
N ASP A 107 -13.34 14.87 13.58
CA ASP A 107 -11.90 14.93 13.33
C ASP A 107 -11.29 13.53 13.12
N LEU A 108 -11.75 12.52 13.89
CA LEU A 108 -11.31 11.12 13.70
C LEU A 108 -11.78 10.56 12.34
N LEU A 109 -13.03 10.80 11.96
CA LEU A 109 -13.56 10.40 10.64
C LEU A 109 -12.88 11.15 9.50
N PHE A 110 -12.53 12.43 9.70
CA PHE A 110 -11.74 13.21 8.75
C PHE A 110 -10.34 12.62 8.57
N TRP A 111 -9.63 12.33 9.66
CA TRP A 111 -8.28 11.75 9.61
C TRP A 111 -8.26 10.34 9.01
N LEU A 112 -9.29 9.52 9.29
CA LEU A 112 -9.49 8.22 8.66
C LEU A 112 -9.75 8.34 7.16
N GLY A 113 -10.65 9.23 6.75
CA GLY A 113 -10.95 9.51 5.34
C GLY A 113 -9.72 10.03 4.60
N VAL A 114 -9.00 11.00 5.19
CA VAL A 114 -7.71 11.51 4.70
C VAL A 114 -6.68 10.40 4.55
N THR A 115 -6.61 9.46 5.49
CA THR A 115 -5.68 8.32 5.45
C THR A 115 -6.00 7.40 4.27
N PHE A 116 -7.25 6.96 4.11
CA PHE A 116 -7.64 6.12 2.97
C PHE A 116 -7.51 6.86 1.64
N ASP A 117 -7.86 8.15 1.58
CA ASP A 117 -7.71 8.95 0.37
C ASP A 117 -6.24 9.09 -0.02
N THR A 118 -5.34 9.33 0.94
CA THR A 118 -3.90 9.42 0.71
C THR A 118 -3.33 8.11 0.16
N LEU A 119 -3.71 6.97 0.73
CA LEU A 119 -3.29 5.65 0.26
C LEU A 119 -3.85 5.34 -1.14
N SER A 120 -5.14 5.60 -1.36
CA SER A 120 -5.81 5.40 -2.65
C SER A 120 -5.24 6.30 -3.74
N ALA A 121 -4.96 7.58 -3.44
CA ALA A 121 -4.45 8.55 -4.39
C ALA A 121 -3.09 8.12 -4.95
N ALA A 122 -2.18 7.73 -4.06
CA ALA A 122 -0.86 7.22 -4.42
C ALA A 122 -0.91 5.97 -5.30
N MET A 123 -1.77 4.99 -4.95
CA MET A 123 -1.90 3.73 -5.70
C MET A 123 -2.47 3.95 -7.10
N HIS A 124 -3.57 4.71 -7.22
CA HIS A 124 -4.25 4.98 -8.49
C HIS A 124 -3.71 6.23 -9.22
N LYS A 125 -2.53 6.73 -8.83
CA LYS A 125 -1.80 7.85 -9.47
C LYS A 125 -2.64 9.13 -9.65
N ARG A 126 -3.63 9.36 -8.77
CA ARG A 126 -4.62 10.47 -8.85
C ARG A 126 -4.31 11.60 -7.86
N SER A 127 -4.92 12.76 -8.07
CA SER A 127 -4.88 13.87 -7.10
C SER A 127 -5.55 13.48 -5.77
N LEU A 128 -5.00 13.99 -4.67
CA LEU A 128 -5.63 13.98 -3.34
C LEU A 128 -6.95 14.79 -3.36
N VAL A 129 -7.92 14.39 -2.54
CA VAL A 129 -9.21 15.09 -2.35
C VAL A 129 -9.07 16.27 -1.40
N VAL A 130 -8.11 16.21 -0.48
CA VAL A 130 -7.77 17.26 0.49
C VAL A 130 -6.28 17.56 0.36
N SER A 131 -5.90 18.83 0.16
CA SER A 131 -4.50 19.23 -0.03
C SER A 131 -3.68 19.12 1.26
N ASP A 132 -2.36 19.25 1.19
CA ASP A 132 -1.50 19.18 2.38
C ASP A 132 -1.80 20.30 3.39
N GLU A 133 -2.27 21.45 2.90
CA GLU A 133 -2.67 22.62 3.69
C GLU A 133 -4.03 22.42 4.37
N ASP A 134 -5.05 21.91 3.66
CA ASP A 134 -6.38 21.63 4.23
C ASP A 134 -6.39 20.37 5.14
N SER A 135 -5.33 19.56 5.10
CA SER A 135 -5.18 18.34 5.90
C SER A 135 -4.76 18.57 7.36
N ASP A 136 -4.94 19.80 7.86
CA ASP A 136 -4.54 20.29 9.18
C ASP A 136 -4.80 19.26 10.30
N ILE A 137 -3.71 18.64 10.79
CA ILE A 137 -3.76 17.62 11.84
C ILE A 137 -3.97 18.30 13.20
N VAL A 138 -5.23 18.63 13.48
CA VAL A 138 -5.70 18.83 14.86
C VAL A 138 -5.73 17.45 15.52
N LEU A 139 -4.56 16.95 15.88
CA LEU A 139 -4.37 15.74 16.68
C LEU A 139 -4.89 16.08 18.07
N ASN A 140 -6.19 15.85 18.26
CA ASN A 140 -6.98 16.33 19.39
C ASN A 140 -6.23 16.17 20.72
N GLU A 141 -6.28 17.20 21.57
CA GLU A 141 -5.55 17.25 22.84
C GLU A 141 -5.89 16.04 23.74
N THR A 142 -7.08 15.45 23.57
CA THR A 142 -7.51 14.21 24.22
C THR A 142 -6.73 12.95 23.84
N MET A 143 -6.03 12.91 22.70
CA MET A 143 -5.03 11.86 22.39
C MET A 143 -3.64 12.16 22.93
N GLN A 144 -3.39 13.39 23.40
CA GLN A 144 -2.13 13.79 24.05
C GLN A 144 -2.21 13.68 25.59
N MET A 145 -3.43 13.66 26.15
CA MET A 145 -3.73 13.80 27.59
C MET A 145 -3.38 12.60 28.51
N ASN A 146 -2.42 11.76 28.13
CA ASN A 146 -1.85 10.72 29.00
C ASN A 146 -0.36 10.97 29.35
N GLY A 147 0.29 11.98 28.75
CA GLY A 147 1.66 12.39 29.09
C GLY A 147 1.69 13.50 30.17
N PRO A 148 2.33 13.30 31.34
CA PRO A 148 2.36 14.32 32.39
C PRO A 148 3.40 15.43 32.12
N GLY A 149 3.01 16.42 31.32
CA GLY A 149 3.61 17.76 31.33
C GLY A 149 4.42 18.16 30.08
N CYS A 150 3.87 19.08 29.30
CA CYS A 150 4.62 20.02 28.46
C CYS A 150 3.99 21.42 28.64
N PRO A 151 4.78 22.49 28.78
CA PRO A 151 4.26 23.86 28.87
C PRO A 151 3.90 24.42 27.50
N GLU A 152 2.90 25.31 27.47
CA GLU A 152 2.53 26.08 26.28
C GLU A 152 3.75 26.83 25.72
N THR A 153 4.14 26.50 24.48
CA THR A 153 5.30 27.13 23.82
C THR A 153 4.84 27.93 22.60
N THR A 154 5.22 29.21 22.58
CA THR A 154 4.79 30.22 21.59
C THR A 154 5.12 29.79 20.15
N PRO A 155 4.22 30.00 19.15
CA PRO A 155 4.49 29.63 17.77
C PRO A 155 5.69 30.40 17.20
N ALA A 156 6.75 29.67 16.84
CA ALA A 156 7.87 30.20 16.09
C ALA A 156 7.45 30.58 14.65
N PHE A 157 8.25 31.43 14.00
CA PHE A 157 7.95 31.95 12.66
C PHE A 157 7.86 30.82 11.63
N LYS A 158 6.76 30.77 10.86
CA LYS A 158 6.60 29.89 9.72
C LYS A 158 7.30 30.49 8.49
N THR A 159 8.26 29.77 7.91
CA THR A 159 8.67 29.95 6.52
C THR A 159 7.57 29.43 5.60
N GLU A 160 7.27 30.11 4.49
CA GLU A 160 6.10 29.82 3.63
C GLU A 160 6.22 28.53 2.78
N SER A 161 7.20 27.67 3.06
CA SER A 161 7.50 26.45 2.29
C SER A 161 7.53 25.16 3.11
N ASP A 162 7.58 25.21 4.45
CA ASP A 162 7.58 24.01 5.29
C ASP A 162 6.14 23.51 5.51
N GLY A 163 5.88 22.26 5.12
CA GLY A 163 4.57 21.64 5.34
C GLY A 163 4.32 21.37 6.82
N LEU A 164 3.05 21.41 7.25
CA LEU A 164 2.67 21.07 8.64
C LEU A 164 3.22 19.68 9.04
N TRP A 165 3.22 18.75 8.09
CA TRP A 165 3.73 17.39 8.26
C TRP A 165 5.24 17.33 8.52
N ASP A 166 6.03 18.25 7.96
CA ASP A 166 7.46 18.39 8.25
C ASP A 166 7.67 18.91 9.67
N GLY A 167 6.93 19.97 10.06
CA GLY A 167 6.93 20.48 11.42
C GLY A 167 6.54 19.41 12.46
N TYR A 168 5.55 18.57 12.14
CA TYR A 168 5.13 17.44 12.98
C TYR A 168 6.23 16.37 13.11
N LEU A 169 6.88 15.98 12.01
CA LEU A 169 8.02 15.07 12.07
C LEU A 169 9.17 15.65 12.89
N PHE A 170 9.66 16.84 12.53
CA PHE A 170 10.88 17.37 13.13
C PHE A 170 10.72 17.71 14.62
N ALA A 171 9.54 18.18 15.06
CA ALA A 171 9.27 18.41 16.47
C ALA A 171 9.29 17.11 17.29
N ARG A 172 8.67 16.02 16.80
CA ARG A 172 8.64 14.72 17.49
C ARG A 172 9.98 13.99 17.38
N GLN A 173 10.67 14.12 16.24
CA GLN A 173 12.01 13.58 16.00
C GLN A 173 13.04 14.18 16.97
N GLN A 174 13.00 15.50 17.22
CA GLN A 174 13.89 16.12 18.21
C GLN A 174 13.67 15.57 19.63
N GLN A 175 12.44 15.21 19.99
CA GLN A 175 12.12 14.59 21.29
C GLN A 175 12.46 13.09 21.38
N GLN A 176 12.47 12.37 20.25
CA GLN A 176 12.71 10.91 20.21
C GLN A 176 14.13 10.51 19.80
N VAL A 177 14.90 11.35 19.11
CA VAL A 177 16.30 11.03 18.73
C VAL A 177 17.26 10.98 19.94
N GLU A 178 16.90 11.60 21.07
CA GLU A 178 17.60 11.41 22.35
C GLU A 178 17.28 10.05 23.02
N GLN A 179 16.32 9.28 22.50
CA GLN A 179 15.90 7.99 23.04
C GLN A 179 16.28 6.85 22.09
N ALA A 180 16.72 5.71 22.64
CA ALA A 180 17.04 4.54 21.84
C ALA A 180 15.76 3.95 21.21
N PRO A 181 15.78 3.51 19.93
CA PRO A 181 14.61 2.94 19.27
C PRO A 181 14.13 1.67 19.98
N ILE A 182 12.81 1.50 20.07
CA ILE A 182 12.18 0.36 20.76
C ILE A 182 12.56 -0.95 20.07
N ARG A 183 12.87 -1.97 20.88
CA ARG A 183 13.25 -3.33 20.45
C ARG A 183 12.40 -4.37 21.16
N TRP A 184 12.24 -5.55 20.57
CA TRP A 184 11.63 -6.71 21.24
C TRP A 184 12.67 -7.46 22.09
N PRO A 185 12.34 -7.99 23.29
CA PRO A 185 11.03 -7.92 23.95
C PRO A 185 10.76 -6.57 24.64
N CYS A 186 9.54 -6.07 24.45
CA CYS A 186 9.02 -4.85 25.09
C CYS A 186 7.61 -5.08 25.64
N SER A 187 7.06 -4.12 26.40
CA SER A 187 5.68 -4.22 26.88
C SER A 187 4.67 -4.06 25.74
N PHE A 188 3.46 -4.58 25.93
CA PHE A 188 2.37 -4.35 24.97
C PHE A 188 2.07 -2.86 24.76
N GLU A 189 2.21 -2.05 25.80
CA GLU A 189 2.02 -0.59 25.75
C GLU A 189 3.12 0.10 24.93
N GLN A 190 4.39 -0.30 25.08
CA GLN A 190 5.49 0.20 24.24
C GLN A 190 5.29 -0.19 22.77
N ALA A 191 4.90 -1.43 22.50
CA ALA A 191 4.58 -1.90 21.15
C ALA A 191 3.40 -1.13 20.53
N ALA A 192 2.32 -0.93 21.29
CA ALA A 192 1.14 -0.19 20.84
C ALA A 192 1.44 1.30 20.57
N THR A 193 2.22 1.96 21.44
CA THR A 193 2.66 3.35 21.24
C THR A 193 3.55 3.48 20.00
N THR A 194 4.53 2.58 19.83
CA THR A 194 5.41 2.57 18.64
C THR A 194 4.60 2.42 17.34
N LEU A 195 3.56 1.58 17.32
CA LEU A 195 2.68 1.41 16.15
C LEU A 195 1.70 2.57 15.95
N CYS A 196 1.23 3.23 17.02
CA CYS A 196 0.50 4.50 16.94
C CYS A 196 1.34 5.61 16.28
N GLU A 197 2.64 5.69 16.61
CA GLU A 197 3.54 6.73 16.10
C GLU A 197 4.02 6.44 14.67
N ALA A 198 4.27 5.18 14.32
CA ALA A 198 4.61 4.74 12.97
C ALA A 198 3.46 4.98 11.95
N ALA A 199 2.20 4.87 12.38
CA ALA A 199 1.04 4.98 11.50
C ALA A 199 0.93 6.33 10.71
N PRO A 200 1.04 7.53 11.32
CA PRO A 200 1.05 8.80 10.58
C PRO A 200 2.30 8.99 9.70
N VAL A 201 3.47 8.51 10.13
CA VAL A 201 4.73 8.60 9.34
C VAL A 201 4.59 7.86 8.01
N LYS A 202 3.94 6.69 8.06
CA LYS A 202 3.56 5.92 6.87
C LYS A 202 2.59 6.65 5.95
N VAL A 203 1.58 7.33 6.49
CA VAL A 203 0.65 8.15 5.69
C VAL A 203 1.41 9.30 5.01
N LEU A 204 2.36 9.92 5.70
CA LEU A 204 3.20 10.97 5.15
C LEU A 204 4.10 10.49 4.00
N LEU A 205 4.65 9.27 4.05
CA LEU A 205 5.39 8.74 2.89
C LEU A 205 4.48 8.62 1.64
N PHE A 206 3.24 8.13 1.79
CA PHE A 206 2.26 8.15 0.70
C PHE A 206 1.92 9.58 0.22
N ARG A 207 1.96 10.61 1.09
CA ARG A 207 1.82 12.02 0.66
C ARG A 207 3.01 12.50 -0.16
N ARG A 208 4.24 12.12 0.20
CA ARG A 208 5.43 12.45 -0.60
C ARG A 208 5.36 11.78 -1.99
N VAL A 209 4.88 10.54 -2.06
CA VAL A 209 4.54 9.84 -3.32
C VAL A 209 3.49 10.62 -4.14
N CYS A 210 2.35 11.02 -3.54
CA CYS A 210 1.33 11.86 -4.19
C CYS A 210 1.89 13.21 -4.66
N ARG A 211 2.80 13.82 -3.90
CA ARG A 211 3.44 15.10 -4.23
C ARG A 211 4.35 14.98 -5.44
N ILE A 212 5.15 13.91 -5.53
CA ILE A 212 6.01 13.66 -6.70
C ILE A 212 5.14 13.36 -7.93
N GLN A 213 4.09 12.53 -7.81
CA GLN A 213 3.09 12.32 -8.88
C GLN A 213 2.46 13.64 -9.36
N THR A 214 2.11 14.54 -8.44
CA THR A 214 1.54 15.87 -8.73
C THR A 214 2.54 16.81 -9.41
N LEU A 215 3.85 16.64 -9.18
CA LEU A 215 4.90 17.42 -9.86
C LEU A 215 5.15 16.89 -11.27
N LEU A 216 5.23 15.57 -11.44
CA LEU A 216 5.43 14.90 -12.73
C LEU A 216 4.26 15.16 -13.70
N THR A 217 3.02 14.98 -13.24
CA THR A 217 1.80 15.27 -14.03
C THR A 217 1.63 16.74 -14.42
N ARG A 218 2.35 17.65 -13.76
CA ARG A 218 2.42 19.09 -14.09
C ARG A 218 3.69 19.48 -14.86
N SER A 219 4.46 18.49 -15.32
CA SER A 219 5.74 18.67 -16.02
C SER A 219 6.76 19.55 -15.28
N ALA A 220 6.72 19.55 -13.94
CA ALA A 220 7.71 20.25 -13.12
C ALA A 220 9.07 19.51 -13.19
N ARG A 221 10.18 20.27 -13.19
CA ARG A 221 11.53 19.74 -13.41
C ARG A 221 12.57 20.31 -12.44
N GLY A 222 13.73 19.66 -12.37
CA GLY A 222 14.91 20.16 -11.68
C GLY A 222 14.77 20.14 -10.17
N THR A 223 15.18 21.23 -9.50
CA THR A 223 15.31 21.29 -8.04
C THR A 223 14.02 20.92 -7.33
N LYS A 224 12.85 21.38 -7.82
CA LYS A 224 11.53 21.10 -7.21
C LYS A 224 11.16 19.62 -7.17
N VAL A 225 11.67 18.83 -8.11
CA VAL A 225 11.47 17.38 -8.16
C VAL A 225 12.41 16.69 -7.18
N GLU A 226 13.71 17.05 -7.20
CA GLU A 226 14.70 16.51 -6.26
C GLU A 226 14.46 16.93 -4.81
N GLU A 227 13.87 18.09 -4.56
CA GLU A 227 13.40 18.53 -3.24
C GLU A 227 12.28 17.63 -2.73
N ALA A 228 11.33 17.24 -3.59
CA ALA A 228 10.25 16.32 -3.23
C ALA A 228 10.75 14.87 -3.04
N VAL A 229 11.68 14.41 -3.88
CA VAL A 229 12.36 13.11 -3.74
C VAL A 229 13.19 13.06 -2.45
N ARG A 230 13.99 14.10 -2.17
CA ARG A 230 14.75 14.21 -0.91
C ARG A 230 13.84 14.18 0.31
N ALA A 231 12.79 14.99 0.32
CA ALA A 231 11.80 14.98 1.40
C ALA A 231 11.08 13.63 1.56
N ALA A 232 10.96 12.82 0.50
CA ALA A 232 10.47 11.44 0.61
C ALA A 232 11.51 10.51 1.28
N LEU A 233 12.77 10.61 0.86
CA LEU A 233 13.88 9.85 1.42
C LEU A 233 14.17 10.22 2.88
N ASP A 234 13.96 11.47 3.29
CA ASP A 234 14.11 11.90 4.69
C ASP A 234 13.05 11.26 5.62
N VAL A 235 11.83 11.03 5.12
CA VAL A 235 10.81 10.23 5.82
C VAL A 235 11.26 8.76 5.94
N CYS A 236 11.91 8.21 4.91
CA CYS A 236 12.50 6.86 4.98
C CYS A 236 13.64 6.78 6.00
N ASN A 237 14.58 7.74 5.99
CA ASN A 237 15.69 7.82 6.94
C ASN A 237 15.19 7.90 8.40
N HIS A 238 14.14 8.70 8.64
CA HIS A 238 13.46 8.80 9.94
C HIS A 238 12.87 7.45 10.37
N TRP A 239 12.18 6.75 9.45
CA TRP A 239 11.61 5.44 9.72
C TRP A 239 12.65 4.36 10.00
N ASP A 240 13.73 4.31 9.20
CA ASP A 240 14.80 3.32 9.36
C ASP A 240 15.58 3.48 10.67
N THR A 241 15.60 4.71 11.19
CA THR A 241 16.17 5.04 12.52
C THR A 241 15.25 4.60 13.66
N LEU A 242 13.95 4.96 13.63
CA LEU A 242 13.06 4.80 14.79
C LEU A 242 12.22 3.52 14.79
N TYR A 243 11.61 3.15 13.65
CA TYR A 243 10.56 2.11 13.59
C TYR A 243 11.03 0.81 12.94
N ALA A 244 11.91 0.87 11.93
CA ALA A 244 12.41 -0.34 11.27
C ALA A 244 13.14 -1.35 12.19
N PRO A 245 13.87 -0.95 13.26
CA PRO A 245 14.40 -1.92 14.23
C PRO A 245 13.30 -2.75 14.90
N PHE A 246 12.21 -2.10 15.33
CA PHE A 246 11.05 -2.76 15.94
C PHE A 246 10.30 -3.64 14.93
N VAL A 247 10.13 -3.19 13.68
CA VAL A 247 9.46 -3.98 12.62
C VAL A 247 10.26 -5.23 12.27
N ARG A 248 11.60 -5.15 12.16
CA ARG A 248 12.46 -6.33 11.94
C ARG A 248 12.34 -7.33 13.09
N ASP A 249 12.35 -6.85 14.34
CA ASP A 249 12.12 -7.70 15.50
C ASP A 249 10.73 -8.37 15.46
N CYS A 250 9.68 -7.63 15.05
CA CYS A 250 8.33 -8.18 14.94
C CYS A 250 8.22 -9.29 13.89
N ILE A 251 8.93 -9.16 12.75
CA ILE A 251 9.01 -10.22 11.73
C ILE A 251 9.77 -11.43 12.31
N GLN A 252 10.92 -11.21 12.97
CA GLN A 252 11.75 -12.27 13.53
C GLN A 252 11.05 -13.08 14.65
N TYR A 253 10.23 -12.42 15.46
CA TYR A 253 9.59 -13.03 16.64
C TYR A 253 8.06 -13.14 16.53
N HIS A 254 7.51 -13.11 15.31
CA HIS A 254 6.07 -13.05 15.01
C HIS A 254 5.19 -13.91 15.93
N ASP A 255 5.45 -15.22 15.97
CA ASP A 255 4.67 -16.22 16.72
C ASP A 255 4.68 -16.01 18.26
N ARG A 256 5.56 -15.13 18.77
CA ARG A 256 5.70 -14.75 20.18
C ARG A 256 5.09 -13.39 20.53
N LEU A 257 4.70 -12.59 19.55
CA LEU A 257 4.04 -11.30 19.76
C LEU A 257 2.59 -11.51 20.21
N PRO A 258 1.97 -10.59 20.98
CA PRO A 258 0.53 -10.60 21.22
C PRO A 258 -0.26 -10.50 19.90
N PRO A 259 -1.38 -11.22 19.71
CA PRO A 259 -2.16 -11.24 18.46
C PRO A 259 -2.52 -9.85 17.90
N ARG A 260 -2.86 -8.89 18.77
CA ARG A 260 -3.15 -7.50 18.38
C ARG A 260 -1.91 -6.76 17.86
N VAL A 261 -0.72 -7.09 18.33
CA VAL A 261 0.54 -6.55 17.78
C VAL A 261 0.81 -7.19 16.42
N GLN A 262 0.68 -8.52 16.29
CA GLN A 262 0.84 -9.25 15.03
C GLN A 262 -0.01 -8.64 13.90
N SER A 263 -1.32 -8.52 14.14
CA SER A 263 -2.27 -7.86 13.24
C SER A 263 -1.82 -6.46 12.81
N TRP A 264 -1.47 -5.62 13.79
CA TRP A 264 -1.28 -4.19 13.56
C TRP A 264 0.06 -3.86 12.89
N TYR A 265 1.15 -4.52 13.29
CA TYR A 265 2.44 -4.29 12.65
C TYR A 265 2.45 -4.78 11.20
N VAL A 266 1.74 -5.86 10.87
CA VAL A 266 1.61 -6.36 9.49
C VAL A 266 0.91 -5.34 8.60
N CYS A 267 -0.21 -4.77 9.04
CA CYS A 267 -0.90 -3.70 8.30
C CYS A 267 0.00 -2.46 8.12
N VAL A 268 0.68 -2.03 9.19
CA VAL A 268 1.54 -0.83 9.16
C VAL A 268 2.78 -1.03 8.29
N ALA A 269 3.46 -2.17 8.38
CA ALA A 269 4.67 -2.48 7.64
C ALA A 269 4.40 -2.81 6.16
N GLY A 270 3.39 -3.62 5.84
CA GLY A 270 3.05 -3.96 4.45
C GLY A 270 2.62 -2.72 3.66
N HIS A 271 1.84 -1.84 4.29
CA HIS A 271 1.48 -0.54 3.70
C HIS A 271 2.70 0.39 3.56
N TRP A 272 3.65 0.37 4.50
CA TRP A 272 4.91 1.12 4.38
C TRP A 272 5.74 0.64 3.19
N TYR A 273 5.91 -0.68 3.03
CA TYR A 273 6.70 -1.25 1.95
C TYR A 273 6.06 -1.07 0.56
N LEU A 274 4.73 -0.90 0.45
CA LEU A 274 4.16 -0.42 -0.82
C LEU A 274 4.56 1.03 -1.11
N ALA A 275 4.54 1.91 -0.11
CA ALA A 275 4.87 3.32 -0.31
C ALA A 275 6.33 3.54 -0.72
N THR A 276 7.27 2.74 -0.21
CA THR A 276 8.68 2.76 -0.65
C THR A 276 8.84 2.18 -2.06
N LEU A 277 8.12 1.13 -2.44
CA LEU A 277 8.14 0.61 -3.81
C LEU A 277 7.52 1.59 -4.83
N LEU A 278 6.45 2.31 -4.47
CA LEU A 278 5.89 3.39 -5.29
C LEU A 278 6.83 4.59 -5.39
N LEU A 279 7.57 4.92 -4.32
CA LEU A 279 8.63 5.93 -4.39
C LEU A 279 9.75 5.50 -5.36
N ALA A 280 10.13 4.22 -5.35
CA ALA A 280 11.16 3.69 -6.25
C ALA A 280 10.76 3.83 -7.72
N ASP A 281 9.51 3.51 -8.08
CA ASP A 281 8.98 3.73 -9.43
C ASP A 281 9.03 5.20 -9.84
N LEU A 282 8.67 6.11 -8.93
CA LEU A 282 8.69 7.54 -9.22
C LEU A 282 10.10 8.10 -9.35
N MET A 283 11.08 7.55 -8.63
CA MET A 283 12.49 7.90 -8.79
C MET A 283 13.04 7.41 -10.14
N GLU A 284 12.63 6.22 -10.58
CA GLU A 284 12.98 5.68 -11.91
C GLU A 284 12.40 6.55 -13.02
N VAL A 285 11.10 6.86 -12.97
CA VAL A 285 10.45 7.79 -13.93
C VAL A 285 11.10 9.18 -13.92
N VAL A 286 11.55 9.68 -12.76
CA VAL A 286 12.26 10.96 -12.65
C VAL A 286 13.62 10.94 -13.37
N ASP A 287 14.33 9.82 -13.28
CA ASP A 287 15.65 9.61 -13.88
C ASP A 287 15.55 9.32 -15.39
N GLU A 288 14.69 8.40 -15.81
CA GLU A 288 14.45 8.04 -17.22
C GLU A 288 13.88 9.20 -18.05
N SER A 289 13.04 10.04 -17.45
CA SER A 289 12.40 11.18 -18.14
C SER A 289 13.20 12.49 -18.09
N GLU A 290 14.43 12.45 -17.55
CA GLU A 290 15.30 13.63 -17.31
C GLU A 290 14.58 14.76 -16.51
N MET A 291 13.69 14.39 -15.59
CA MET A 291 12.85 15.35 -14.85
C MET A 291 13.55 15.87 -13.57
N GLY A 292 14.53 15.13 -13.06
CA GLY A 292 15.30 15.45 -11.85
C GLY A 292 16.43 16.46 -12.06
N LEU A 293 17.52 16.28 -11.31
CA LEU A 293 18.81 16.92 -11.57
C LEU A 293 19.82 15.85 -11.99
N GLN A 294 20.51 16.07 -13.13
CA GLN A 294 21.47 15.12 -13.70
C GLN A 294 22.45 14.53 -12.68
N HIS A 295 23.03 15.35 -11.80
CA HIS A 295 23.96 14.88 -10.76
C HIS A 295 23.32 13.91 -9.74
N ALA A 296 22.03 14.10 -9.42
CA ALA A 296 21.31 13.20 -8.54
C ALA A 296 21.02 11.85 -9.22
N THR A 297 20.64 11.88 -10.51
CA THR A 297 20.53 10.69 -11.38
C THR A 297 21.86 9.94 -11.47
N GLU A 298 22.97 10.64 -11.74
CA GLU A 298 24.33 10.09 -11.75
C GLU A 298 24.69 9.43 -10.41
N GLN A 299 24.40 10.08 -9.28
CA GLN A 299 24.64 9.52 -7.95
C GLN A 299 23.78 8.26 -7.68
N ARG A 300 22.50 8.26 -8.09
CA ARG A 300 21.61 7.10 -7.99
C ARG A 300 22.10 5.92 -8.84
N ASN A 301 22.58 6.20 -10.05
CA ASN A 301 23.12 5.19 -10.97
C ASN A 301 24.46 4.62 -10.49
N LEU A 302 25.43 5.46 -10.10
CA LEU A 302 26.73 5.03 -9.59
C LEU A 302 26.64 4.19 -8.31
N SER A 303 25.60 4.39 -7.50
CA SER A 303 25.34 3.60 -6.29
C SER A 303 24.40 2.41 -6.51
N ALA A 304 23.79 2.27 -7.69
CA ALA A 304 22.67 1.37 -7.99
C ALA A 304 21.52 1.50 -6.97
N PHE A 305 21.20 2.74 -6.58
CA PHE A 305 20.30 3.04 -5.46
C PHE A 305 18.91 2.42 -5.64
N ILE A 306 18.24 2.69 -6.78
CA ILE A 306 16.85 2.29 -7.01
C ILE A 306 16.71 0.76 -7.01
N ALA A 307 17.64 0.04 -7.65
CA ALA A 307 17.68 -1.42 -7.66
C ALA A 307 17.80 -1.99 -6.23
N LYS A 308 18.81 -1.54 -5.46
CA LYS A 308 19.01 -1.97 -4.06
C LYS A 308 17.85 -1.58 -3.15
N PHE A 309 17.24 -0.42 -3.39
CA PHE A 309 16.08 0.04 -2.62
C PHE A 309 14.86 -0.83 -2.92
N ARG A 310 14.55 -1.16 -4.18
CA ARG A 310 13.52 -2.14 -4.54
C ARG A 310 13.81 -3.51 -3.93
N GLU A 311 15.03 -4.02 -4.09
CA GLU A 311 15.45 -5.34 -3.59
C GLU A 311 15.25 -5.45 -2.07
N ASN A 312 15.79 -4.50 -1.29
CA ASN A 312 15.67 -4.49 0.17
C ASN A 312 14.21 -4.44 0.63
N ASN A 313 13.38 -3.62 -0.01
CA ASN A 313 11.95 -3.54 0.30
C ASN A 313 11.22 -4.83 -0.11
N CYS A 314 11.50 -5.43 -1.26
CA CYS A 314 10.89 -6.70 -1.68
C CYS A 314 11.31 -7.88 -0.79
N ARG A 315 12.58 -7.95 -0.36
CA ARG A 315 13.06 -8.94 0.62
C ARG A 315 12.28 -8.80 1.94
N ALA A 316 12.18 -7.59 2.49
CA ALA A 316 11.46 -7.34 3.75
C ALA A 316 9.94 -7.59 3.65
N LEU A 317 9.33 -7.28 2.50
CA LEU A 317 7.90 -7.50 2.23
C LEU A 317 7.61 -9.01 2.06
N SER A 318 8.54 -9.77 1.48
CA SER A 318 8.50 -11.22 1.43
C SER A 318 8.71 -11.88 2.81
N ASP A 319 9.65 -11.38 3.62
CA ASP A 319 9.83 -11.86 5.00
C ASP A 319 8.57 -11.59 5.86
N LEU A 320 7.90 -10.45 5.61
CA LEU A 320 6.59 -10.14 6.20
C LEU A 320 5.48 -11.09 5.72
N ALA A 321 5.47 -11.45 4.43
CA ALA A 321 4.54 -12.43 3.88
C ALA A 321 4.71 -13.80 4.56
N GLY A 322 5.95 -14.29 4.63
CA GLY A 322 6.30 -15.62 5.18
C GLY A 322 6.06 -15.77 6.68
N CYS A 323 5.94 -14.68 7.44
CA CYS A 323 5.52 -14.73 8.85
C CYS A 323 4.03 -14.46 9.06
N ALA A 324 3.39 -13.59 8.29
CA ALA A 324 1.98 -13.23 8.45
C ALA A 324 0.99 -14.27 7.86
N CYS A 325 1.46 -15.20 7.03
CA CYS A 325 0.69 -16.36 6.57
C CYS A 325 0.41 -17.35 7.71
N PRO A 326 -0.85 -17.77 7.95
CA PRO A 326 -1.19 -18.76 8.98
C PRO A 326 -0.44 -20.10 8.84
N ARG A 327 0.34 -20.45 9.85
CA ARG A 327 1.02 -21.76 10.00
C ARG A 327 0.13 -22.73 10.78
N GLN A 328 0.29 -24.03 10.54
CA GLN A 328 -0.54 -25.07 11.20
C GLN A 328 -0.29 -25.12 12.72
N ASP A 329 0.93 -24.83 13.16
CA ASP A 329 1.33 -24.81 14.58
C ASP A 329 1.21 -23.42 15.26
N ALA A 330 0.59 -22.43 14.60
CA ALA A 330 0.56 -21.05 15.08
C ALA A 330 -0.32 -20.85 16.33
N SER A 331 0.23 -20.18 17.34
CA SER A 331 -0.40 -19.88 18.63
C SER A 331 -1.72 -19.09 18.54
N LEU A 332 -1.93 -18.36 17.44
CA LEU A 332 -3.07 -17.49 17.18
C LEU A 332 -4.44 -18.19 17.32
N GLN A 333 -4.54 -19.44 16.85
CA GLN A 333 -5.81 -20.17 16.70
C GLN A 333 -6.51 -20.49 18.04
N GLN A 334 -5.82 -20.34 19.18
CA GLN A 334 -6.29 -20.79 20.49
C GLN A 334 -6.93 -19.67 21.35
N SER A 335 -7.00 -18.44 20.83
CA SER A 335 -7.37 -17.25 21.62
C SER A 335 -8.84 -16.79 21.46
N HIS A 336 -9.76 -17.47 22.16
CA HIS A 336 -11.21 -17.15 22.19
C HIS A 336 -11.58 -15.71 22.64
N ALA A 337 -10.62 -14.88 23.06
CA ALA A 337 -10.84 -13.52 23.55
C ALA A 337 -10.91 -12.44 22.44
N PHE A 338 -10.63 -12.79 21.18
CA PHE A 338 -10.56 -11.84 20.07
C PHE A 338 -11.65 -12.07 19.01
N HIS A 339 -12.05 -10.98 18.33
CA HIS A 339 -12.98 -10.98 17.21
C HIS A 339 -12.52 -11.95 16.11
N PHE A 340 -13.44 -12.73 15.53
CA PHE A 340 -13.12 -13.90 14.69
C PHE A 340 -12.07 -13.63 13.59
N ALA A 341 -12.13 -12.47 12.92
CA ALA A 341 -11.17 -12.09 11.89
C ALA A 341 -9.70 -12.01 12.37
N MET A 342 -9.44 -11.76 13.66
CA MET A 342 -8.08 -11.82 14.25
C MET A 342 -7.60 -13.26 14.47
N ASN A 343 -8.50 -14.24 14.56
CA ASN A 343 -8.17 -15.64 14.76
C ASN A 343 -7.91 -16.36 13.42
N GLU A 344 -8.37 -15.79 12.30
CA GLU A 344 -8.18 -16.30 10.94
C GLU A 344 -6.79 -16.01 10.36
N GLY A 345 -6.09 -14.97 10.84
CA GLY A 345 -4.72 -14.62 10.45
C GLY A 345 -4.45 -13.11 10.45
N PRO A 346 -3.21 -12.64 10.74
CA PRO A 346 -2.87 -11.20 10.77
C PRO A 346 -3.08 -10.45 9.46
N LEU A 347 -3.01 -11.15 8.32
CA LEU A 347 -3.31 -10.58 7.00
C LEU A 347 -4.79 -10.23 6.82
N LEU A 348 -5.69 -10.90 7.55
CA LEU A 348 -7.14 -10.84 7.33
C LEU A 348 -7.87 -9.82 8.22
N THR A 349 -7.11 -8.93 8.85
CA THR A 349 -7.59 -7.87 9.76
C THR A 349 -7.38 -6.45 9.22
N ASP A 350 -6.68 -6.28 8.09
CA ASP A 350 -6.47 -4.99 7.45
C ASP A 350 -7.79 -4.39 6.94
N PRO A 351 -8.17 -3.17 7.36
CA PRO A 351 -9.37 -2.50 6.86
C PRO A 351 -9.25 -2.01 5.39
N TRP A 352 -8.07 -2.04 4.76
CA TRP A 352 -7.90 -1.70 3.34
C TRP A 352 -7.01 -2.71 2.59
N THR A 353 -7.46 -3.97 2.56
CA THR A 353 -6.76 -5.13 1.96
C THR A 353 -6.12 -4.87 0.59
N ALA A 354 -6.70 -4.01 -0.24
CA ALA A 354 -6.18 -3.63 -1.56
C ALA A 354 -4.75 -3.03 -1.52
N VAL A 355 -4.31 -2.46 -0.40
CA VAL A 355 -2.93 -1.98 -0.24
C VAL A 355 -1.98 -3.17 -0.02
N LEU A 356 -2.36 -4.15 0.81
CA LEU A 356 -1.59 -5.39 0.96
C LEU A 356 -1.58 -6.23 -0.34
N ILE A 357 -2.68 -6.26 -1.09
CA ILE A 357 -2.73 -6.90 -2.42
C ILE A 357 -1.69 -6.29 -3.36
N ARG A 358 -1.70 -4.96 -3.54
CA ARG A 358 -0.67 -4.28 -4.36
C ARG A 358 0.74 -4.47 -3.82
N ALA A 359 0.92 -4.49 -2.49
CA ALA A 359 2.22 -4.73 -1.84
C ALA A 359 2.82 -6.09 -2.23
N PHE A 360 2.10 -7.19 -1.97
CA PHE A 360 2.57 -8.54 -2.27
C PHE A 360 2.62 -8.81 -3.78
N ALA A 361 1.70 -8.26 -4.58
CA ALA A 361 1.72 -8.41 -6.02
C ALA A 361 2.96 -7.74 -6.64
N LYS A 362 3.20 -6.45 -6.34
CA LYS A 362 4.34 -5.71 -6.88
C LYS A 362 5.68 -6.30 -6.46
N ALA A 363 5.82 -6.73 -5.20
CA ALA A 363 7.02 -7.43 -4.75
C ALA A 363 7.19 -8.80 -5.44
N GLY A 364 6.09 -9.53 -5.67
CA GLY A 364 6.10 -10.79 -6.42
C GLY A 364 6.64 -10.62 -7.83
N VAL A 365 6.19 -9.61 -8.58
CA VAL A 365 6.74 -9.30 -9.92
C VAL A 365 8.22 -8.96 -9.86
N LEU A 366 8.61 -8.02 -9.00
CA LEU A 366 10.00 -7.55 -8.91
C LEU A 366 10.98 -8.68 -8.51
N LEU A 367 10.53 -9.68 -7.74
CA LEU A 367 11.30 -10.87 -7.42
C LEU A 367 11.38 -11.87 -8.60
N LEU A 368 10.31 -12.03 -9.37
CA LEU A 368 10.29 -12.89 -10.57
C LEU A 368 11.03 -12.32 -11.78
N GLU A 369 11.12 -10.98 -11.89
CA GLU A 369 11.75 -10.27 -13.00
C GLU A 369 13.23 -9.90 -12.71
N SER A 370 13.74 -10.26 -11.54
CA SER A 370 15.13 -10.05 -11.10
C SER A 370 16.20 -10.84 -11.88
N GLU A 371 15.89 -11.41 -13.05
CA GLU A 371 16.83 -12.14 -13.92
C GLU A 371 18.05 -11.27 -14.33
N ALA A 372 17.94 -9.94 -14.29
CA ALA A 372 19.02 -9.02 -14.62
C ALA A 372 20.08 -8.82 -13.50
N LEU A 373 19.86 -9.33 -12.28
CA LEU A 373 20.69 -9.01 -11.10
C LEU A 373 21.49 -10.18 -10.52
N LEU A 374 21.19 -11.42 -10.89
CA LEU A 374 21.59 -12.61 -10.15
C LEU A 374 22.49 -13.55 -10.99
N PRO A 375 23.82 -13.51 -10.81
CA PRO A 375 24.77 -14.33 -11.59
C PRO A 375 24.94 -15.77 -11.08
N CYS A 376 24.03 -16.26 -10.22
CA CYS A 376 24.15 -17.55 -9.55
C CYS A 376 22.77 -18.16 -9.23
N ASP A 377 22.62 -19.47 -9.50
CA ASP A 377 21.39 -20.24 -9.31
C ASP A 377 20.83 -20.16 -7.87
N VAL A 378 21.73 -20.04 -6.88
CA VAL A 378 21.37 -19.97 -5.45
C VAL A 378 20.55 -18.73 -5.13
N ASP A 379 20.90 -17.59 -5.73
CA ASP A 379 20.16 -16.34 -5.53
C ASP A 379 18.82 -16.38 -6.26
N GLN A 380 18.76 -17.04 -7.43
CA GLN A 380 17.53 -17.18 -8.22
C GLN A 380 16.47 -18.02 -7.47
N GLU A 381 16.85 -19.09 -6.78
CA GLU A 381 15.90 -19.87 -5.99
C GLU A 381 15.51 -19.16 -4.66
N ASP A 382 16.35 -18.31 -4.05
CA ASP A 382 15.87 -17.41 -2.99
C ASP A 382 14.85 -16.40 -3.53
N ALA A 383 15.05 -15.85 -4.72
CA ALA A 383 14.08 -14.96 -5.37
C ALA A 383 12.75 -15.69 -5.67
N PHE A 384 12.80 -16.92 -6.20
CA PHE A 384 11.61 -17.75 -6.43
C PHE A 384 10.89 -18.14 -5.13
N ARG A 385 11.63 -18.53 -4.08
CA ARG A 385 11.07 -18.78 -2.74
C ARG A 385 10.41 -17.53 -2.16
N ARG A 386 11.03 -16.36 -2.33
CA ARG A 386 10.50 -15.08 -1.84
C ARG A 386 9.25 -14.64 -2.58
N ALA A 387 9.19 -14.86 -3.89
CA ALA A 387 7.99 -14.62 -4.70
C ALA A 387 6.85 -15.58 -4.29
N ASP A 388 7.16 -16.86 -4.06
CA ASP A 388 6.22 -17.88 -3.56
C ASP A 388 5.63 -17.50 -2.18
N ASP A 389 6.42 -16.90 -1.28
CA ASP A 389 5.91 -16.38 -0.01
C ASP A 389 4.94 -15.19 -0.19
N CYS A 390 5.20 -14.27 -1.13
CA CYS A 390 4.24 -13.23 -1.52
C CYS A 390 2.96 -13.80 -2.16
N ILE A 391 3.10 -14.82 -3.02
CA ILE A 391 1.97 -15.51 -3.67
C ILE A 391 1.08 -16.20 -2.63
N LYS A 392 1.65 -16.85 -1.61
CA LYS A 392 0.89 -17.41 -0.48
C LYS A 392 0.09 -16.34 0.25
N ALA A 393 0.70 -15.18 0.54
CA ALA A 393 -0.01 -14.08 1.20
C ALA A 393 -1.20 -13.59 0.38
N LEU A 394 -1.04 -13.41 -0.94
CA LEU A 394 -2.15 -13.11 -1.86
C LEU A 394 -3.23 -14.20 -1.84
N TRP A 395 -2.85 -15.48 -1.83
CA TRP A 395 -3.78 -16.61 -1.78
C TRP A 395 -4.58 -16.64 -0.45
N PHE A 396 -3.96 -16.29 0.67
CA PHE A 396 -4.66 -16.12 1.96
C PHE A 396 -5.60 -14.92 1.93
N LEU A 397 -5.19 -13.77 1.39
CA LEU A 397 -6.06 -12.61 1.16
C LEU A 397 -7.22 -12.92 0.20
N GLY A 398 -7.03 -13.88 -0.71
CA GLY A 398 -8.04 -14.44 -1.61
C GLY A 398 -9.27 -15.00 -0.90
N ARG A 399 -9.22 -15.22 0.42
CA ARG A 399 -10.39 -15.58 1.25
C ARG A 399 -11.37 -14.41 1.48
N LYS A 400 -10.98 -13.17 1.14
CA LYS A 400 -11.78 -11.95 1.35
C LYS A 400 -11.79 -10.99 0.15
N SER A 401 -11.09 -11.31 -0.94
CA SER A 401 -11.01 -10.47 -2.15
C SER A 401 -10.64 -11.30 -3.37
N ASP A 402 -11.51 -11.31 -4.39
CA ASP A 402 -11.26 -12.04 -5.64
C ASP A 402 -10.08 -11.45 -6.43
N MET A 403 -9.81 -10.14 -6.32
CA MET A 403 -8.59 -9.49 -6.85
C MET A 403 -7.32 -10.15 -6.30
N ALA A 404 -7.29 -10.47 -5.00
CA ALA A 404 -6.13 -11.13 -4.38
C ALA A 404 -5.95 -12.55 -4.92
N LEU A 405 -7.06 -13.27 -5.14
CA LEU A 405 -7.04 -14.62 -5.70
C LEU A 405 -6.65 -14.63 -7.19
N ALA A 406 -7.07 -13.63 -7.96
CA ALA A 406 -6.65 -13.43 -9.34
C ALA A 406 -5.14 -13.12 -9.42
N ALA A 407 -4.66 -12.15 -8.62
CA ALA A 407 -3.24 -11.83 -8.54
C ALA A 407 -2.38 -13.03 -8.11
N ALA A 408 -2.85 -13.84 -7.15
CA ALA A 408 -2.17 -15.06 -6.73
C ALA A 408 -2.09 -16.13 -7.83
N ARG A 409 -3.09 -16.22 -8.71
CA ARG A 409 -3.07 -17.13 -9.88
C ARG A 409 -2.06 -16.65 -10.92
N ILE A 410 -2.17 -15.39 -11.35
CA ILE A 410 -1.29 -14.78 -12.37
C ILE A 410 0.19 -14.92 -11.97
N LEU A 411 0.55 -14.54 -10.73
CA LEU A 411 1.91 -14.70 -10.22
C LEU A 411 2.30 -16.17 -10.00
N GLY A 412 1.36 -17.02 -9.56
CA GLY A 412 1.58 -18.44 -9.38
C GLY A 412 1.92 -19.17 -10.69
N ASP A 413 1.30 -18.80 -11.80
CA ASP A 413 1.60 -19.35 -13.12
C ASP A 413 2.88 -18.75 -13.73
N ALA A 414 3.13 -17.45 -13.54
CA ALA A 414 4.39 -16.82 -13.90
C ALA A 414 5.60 -17.44 -13.17
N LEU A 415 5.47 -17.75 -11.87
CA LEU A 415 6.49 -18.44 -11.07
C LEU A 415 6.78 -19.86 -11.62
N LYS A 416 5.75 -20.63 -11.99
CA LYS A 416 5.92 -21.95 -12.62
C LYS A 416 6.68 -21.83 -13.95
N GLN A 417 6.31 -20.85 -14.78
CA GLN A 417 6.94 -20.61 -16.06
C GLN A 417 8.43 -20.22 -15.90
N ARG A 418 8.73 -19.25 -15.01
CA ARG A 418 10.12 -18.81 -14.73
C ARG A 418 10.98 -19.95 -14.17
N ARG A 419 10.48 -20.72 -13.19
CA ARG A 419 11.19 -21.91 -12.67
C ARG A 419 11.45 -22.95 -13.75
N LYS A 420 10.48 -23.21 -14.64
CA LYS A 420 10.68 -24.14 -15.76
C LYS A 420 11.75 -23.62 -16.72
N SER A 421 11.66 -22.36 -17.14
CA SER A 421 12.66 -21.74 -18.04
C SER A 421 14.07 -21.70 -17.44
N ALA A 422 14.21 -21.55 -16.11
CA ALA A 422 15.50 -21.67 -15.43
C ALA A 422 16.03 -23.11 -15.49
N GLN A 423 15.21 -24.11 -15.17
CA GLN A 423 15.60 -25.53 -15.25
C GLN A 423 15.95 -25.95 -16.68
N ASP A 424 15.18 -25.51 -17.68
CA ASP A 424 15.43 -25.79 -19.10
C ASP A 424 16.81 -25.20 -19.52
N ARG A 425 17.15 -23.95 -19.11
CA ARG A 425 18.50 -23.35 -19.33
C ARG A 425 19.64 -24.15 -18.67
N VAL A 426 19.45 -24.63 -17.44
CA VAL A 426 20.46 -25.45 -16.72
C VAL A 426 20.68 -26.80 -17.40
N ASN A 427 19.61 -27.41 -17.91
CA ASN A 427 19.68 -28.66 -18.67
C ASN A 427 20.44 -28.46 -19.99
N ASP A 428 20.12 -27.42 -20.75
CA ASP A 428 20.80 -27.08 -22.02
C ASP A 428 22.30 -26.80 -21.80
N MET A 429 22.64 -26.06 -20.73
CA MET A 429 24.04 -25.78 -20.39
C MET A 429 24.80 -27.05 -19.97
N SER A 430 24.15 -27.96 -19.26
CA SER A 430 24.73 -29.25 -18.87
C SER A 430 24.98 -30.14 -20.09
N PHE A 431 24.01 -30.22 -21.02
CA PHE A 431 24.16 -30.94 -22.28
C PHE A 431 25.27 -30.35 -23.17
N PHE A 432 25.40 -29.02 -23.21
CA PHE A 432 26.48 -28.33 -23.93
C PHE A 432 27.86 -28.67 -23.33
N LEU A 433 27.99 -28.63 -22.00
CA LEU A 433 29.23 -28.97 -21.31
C LEU A 433 29.62 -30.44 -21.49
N GLU A 434 28.67 -31.38 -21.39
CA GLU A 434 28.93 -32.79 -21.70
C GLU A 434 29.39 -32.96 -23.16
N SER A 435 28.69 -32.34 -24.12
CA SER A 435 29.04 -32.40 -25.55
C SER A 435 30.46 -31.89 -25.84
N GLN A 436 30.88 -30.78 -25.21
CA GLN A 436 32.26 -30.30 -25.32
C GLN A 436 33.27 -31.26 -24.68
N LEU A 437 32.96 -31.81 -23.50
CA LEU A 437 33.86 -32.72 -22.78
C LEU A 437 34.14 -34.01 -23.57
N TRP A 438 33.13 -34.55 -24.26
CA TRP A 438 33.30 -35.71 -25.13
C TRP A 438 34.09 -35.38 -26.40
N HIS A 439 33.91 -34.21 -27.00
CA HIS A 439 34.66 -33.80 -28.20
C HIS A 439 36.15 -33.57 -27.94
N ASP A 440 36.54 -33.00 -26.79
CA ASP A 440 37.96 -32.86 -26.43
C ASP A 440 38.63 -34.22 -26.11
N LEU A 441 37.86 -35.20 -25.62
CA LEU A 441 38.37 -36.55 -25.34
C LEU A 441 38.67 -37.35 -26.63
N ASP A 442 37.79 -37.30 -27.63
CA ASP A 442 38.03 -37.96 -28.93
C ASP A 442 39.29 -37.41 -29.64
N GLY A 443 39.63 -36.14 -29.43
CA GLY A 443 40.86 -35.53 -29.93
C GLY A 443 42.14 -36.00 -29.23
N ALA A 444 42.05 -36.53 -28.00
CA ALA A 444 43.21 -36.83 -27.15
C ALA A 444 43.78 -38.25 -27.32
N PHE A 445 43.02 -39.19 -27.93
CA PHE A 445 43.44 -40.59 -28.09
C PHE A 445 44.02 -40.94 -29.48
N ALA A 446 44.11 -39.96 -30.39
CA ALA A 446 44.80 -40.11 -31.68
C ALA A 446 46.34 -40.04 -31.53
N VAL A 447 46.92 -41.04 -30.87
CA VAL A 447 48.38 -41.27 -30.84
C VAL A 447 48.71 -42.37 -31.85
N ASP A 448 49.46 -42.01 -32.89
CA ASP A 448 49.77 -42.89 -34.01
C ASP A 448 50.49 -44.17 -33.57
N CYS A 449 49.94 -45.31 -33.98
CA CYS A 449 50.57 -46.63 -33.88
C CYS A 449 51.04 -47.10 -35.26
N GLU A 450 52.03 -46.40 -35.84
CA GLU A 450 52.80 -46.92 -36.97
C GLU A 450 53.88 -47.91 -36.48
N LEU A 451 54.29 -48.85 -37.36
CA LEU A 451 54.93 -50.12 -37.04
C LEU A 451 56.21 -50.38 -37.86
#